data_AF-A0A2G9PF06-F1
#
_entry.id   AF-A0A2G9PF06-F1
#
_cell.length_a   1.000
_cell.length_b   1.000
_cell.length_c   1.000
_cell.angle_alpha   90.00
_cell.angle_beta   90.00
_cell.angle_gamma   90.00
#
_symmetry.space_group_name_H-M   'P 1'
#
loop_
_entity.id
_entity.type
_entity.pdbx_description
1 polymer ?
#
loop_
_entity_poly.entity_id
_entity_poly.type
_entity_poly.pdbx_seq_one_letter_code
_entity_poly.pdbx_strand_id
1 'polypeptide(L)'
;MVELNAEWKAMIGAGLLAAGAMLVWKGQGALAAVGAGVLAAGVVILLNARKAGQRAIMDERVKRASNKAYAYSWYASFLLVAALIWADIFWPNVVTVQGVLGIMLFFMSASGIAFKLWLENKPEAV
;
A
#
# COMPACT_ATOMS: atom_id res chain seq x y z
N MET A 1 12.74 -7.93 -11.13
CA MET A 1 12.30 -7.66 -9.74
C MET A 1 12.87 -8.76 -8.87
N VAL A 2 13.68 -8.41 -7.87
CA VAL A 2 14.29 -9.37 -6.93
C VAL A 2 13.15 -10.03 -6.14
N GLU A 3 13.02 -11.35 -6.22
CA GLU A 3 12.08 -12.05 -5.34
C GLU A 3 12.63 -12.00 -3.91
N LEU A 4 11.98 -11.20 -3.06
CA LEU A 4 12.34 -11.15 -1.64
C LEU A 4 12.12 -12.55 -1.04
N ASN A 5 13.19 -13.09 -0.47
CA ASN A 5 13.14 -14.35 0.28
C ASN A 5 12.24 -14.18 1.53
N ALA A 6 11.92 -15.28 2.20
CA ALA A 6 11.02 -15.25 3.36
C ALA A 6 11.53 -14.35 4.50
N GLU A 7 12.85 -14.28 4.68
CA GLU A 7 13.52 -13.48 5.71
C GLU A 7 13.31 -11.99 5.48
N TRP A 8 13.53 -11.52 4.24
CA TRP A 8 13.27 -10.13 3.88
C TRP A 8 11.81 -9.73 4.08
N LYS A 9 10.87 -10.61 3.74
CA LYS A 9 9.44 -10.37 3.99
C LYS A 9 9.16 -10.27 5.49
N ALA A 10 9.75 -11.15 6.30
CA ALA A 10 9.60 -11.11 7.75
C ALA A 10 10.19 -9.82 8.35
N MET A 11 11.35 -9.37 7.88
CA MET A 11 11.96 -8.10 8.31
C MET A 11 11.08 -6.90 7.96
N ILE A 12 10.56 -6.83 6.74
CA ILE A 12 9.64 -5.76 6.31
C ILE A 12 8.36 -5.79 7.15
N GLY A 13 7.78 -6.97 7.35
CA GLY A 13 6.57 -7.12 8.18
C GLY A 13 6.80 -6.70 9.63
N ALA A 14 7.92 -7.09 10.24
CA ALA A 14 8.29 -6.69 11.59
C ALA A 14 8.54 -5.18 11.71
N GLY A 15 9.21 -4.59 10.70
CA GLY A 15 9.44 -3.14 10.63
C GLY A 15 8.12 -2.36 10.54
N LEU A 16 7.17 -2.83 9.72
CA LEU A 16 5.84 -2.23 9.64
C LEU A 16 5.06 -2.40 10.95
N LEU A 17 5.17 -3.53 11.64
CA LEU A 17 4.55 -3.69 12.96
C LEU A 17 5.09 -2.69 13.97
N ALA A 18 6.42 -2.51 14.04
CA ALA A 18 7.05 -1.56 14.94
C ALA A 18 6.63 -0.11 14.61
N ALA A 19 6.67 0.26 13.34
CA ALA A 19 6.26 1.60 12.88
C ALA A 19 4.77 1.85 13.16
N GLY A 20 3.91 0.90 12.83
CA GLY A 20 2.47 1.00 13.07
C GLY A 20 2.13 1.10 14.56
N ALA A 21 2.78 0.30 15.41
CA ALA A 21 2.59 0.37 16.86
C ALA A 21 3.01 1.73 17.43
N MET A 22 4.13 2.27 16.96
CA MET A 22 4.62 3.59 17.37
C MET A 22 3.65 4.71 16.94
N LEU A 23 3.12 4.63 15.71
CA LEU A 23 2.14 5.58 15.19
C LEU A 23 0.81 5.51 15.95
N VAL A 24 0.35 4.32 16.36
CA VAL A 24 -0.85 4.17 17.20
C VAL A 24 -0.61 4.71 18.61
N TRP A 25 0.56 4.46 19.19
CA TRP A 25 0.86 4.89 20.55
C TRP A 25 1.05 6.41 20.66
N LYS A 26 1.78 7.03 19.72
CA LYS A 26 2.05 8.47 19.73
C LYS A 26 0.99 9.30 18.98
N GLY A 27 0.30 8.70 18.02
CA GLY A 27 -0.64 9.39 17.16
C GLY A 27 -2.01 9.57 17.80
N GLN A 28 -2.68 10.66 17.43
CA GLN A 28 -4.10 10.89 17.71
C GLN A 28 -4.83 11.14 16.40
N GLY A 29 -6.13 10.83 16.36
CA GLY A 29 -6.97 11.02 15.17
C GLY A 29 -6.43 10.26 13.95
N ALA A 30 -6.22 10.98 12.84
CA ALA A 30 -5.80 10.42 11.56
C ALA A 30 -4.49 9.61 11.62
N LEU A 31 -3.55 10.03 12.46
CA LEU A 31 -2.25 9.37 12.63
C LEU A 31 -2.37 7.98 13.27
N ALA A 32 -3.29 7.82 14.22
CA ALA A 32 -3.58 6.52 14.83
C ALA A 32 -4.24 5.57 13.82
N ALA A 33 -5.13 6.10 12.96
CA ALA A 33 -5.75 5.32 11.87
C ALA A 33 -4.71 4.85 10.84
N VAL A 34 -3.75 5.71 10.47
CA VAL A 34 -2.60 5.32 9.63
C VAL A 34 -1.77 4.25 10.31
N GLY A 35 -1.45 4.40 11.59
CA GLY A 35 -0.74 3.39 12.37
C GLY A 35 -1.44 2.03 12.37
N ALA A 36 -2.77 1.99 12.51
CA ALA A 36 -3.55 0.76 12.45
C ALA A 36 -3.49 0.07 11.07
N GLY A 37 -3.52 0.85 9.98
CA GLY A 37 -3.36 0.32 8.62
C GLY A 37 -1.95 -0.26 8.38
N VAL A 38 -0.92 0.44 8.87
CA VAL A 38 0.47 -0.02 8.80
C VAL A 38 0.67 -1.31 9.61
N LEU A 39 0.04 -1.42 10.79
CA LEU A 39 0.01 -2.66 11.58
C LEU A 39 -0.63 -3.81 10.78
N ALA A 40 -1.81 -3.58 10.21
CA ALA A 40 -2.51 -4.61 9.43
C ALA A 40 -1.66 -5.09 8.24
N ALA A 41 -1.00 -4.17 7.52
CA ALA A 41 -0.07 -4.51 6.45
C ALA A 41 1.12 -5.35 6.96
N GLY A 42 1.70 -4.97 8.10
CA GLY A 42 2.78 -5.72 8.76
C GLY A 42 2.37 -7.16 9.10
N VAL A 43 1.18 -7.35 9.69
CA VAL A 43 0.63 -8.68 10.00
C VAL A 43 0.49 -9.52 8.73
N VAL A 44 -0.14 -8.98 7.68
CA VAL A 44 -0.37 -9.71 6.42
C VAL A 44 0.95 -10.16 5.80
N ILE A 45 1.96 -9.28 5.76
CA ILE A 45 3.28 -9.60 5.21
C ILE A 45 3.97 -10.69 6.03
N LEU A 46 3.90 -10.63 7.36
CA LEU A 46 4.45 -11.66 8.24
C LEU A 46 3.77 -13.02 8.07
N LEU A 47 2.44 -13.04 7.95
CA LEU A 47 1.70 -14.28 7.68
C LEU A 47 2.08 -14.86 6.30
N ASN A 48 2.26 -14.01 5.29
CA ASN A 48 2.70 -14.44 3.97
C ASN A 48 4.16 -14.92 3.94
N ALA A 49 5.04 -14.33 4.77
CA ALA A 49 6.41 -14.81 4.92
C ALA A 49 6.44 -16.24 5.48
N ARG A 50 5.59 -16.54 6.47
CA ARG A 50 5.44 -17.89 7.03
C ARG A 50 4.89 -18.91 6.02
N LYS A 51 4.07 -18.46 5.07
CA LYS A 51 3.50 -19.30 4.00
C LYS A 51 4.40 -19.41 2.76
N ALA A 52 5.58 -18.77 2.73
CA ALA A 52 6.42 -18.69 1.54
C ALA A 52 6.94 -20.04 1.02
N GLY A 53 6.91 -21.10 1.82
CA GLY A 53 7.24 -22.48 1.42
C GLY A 53 6.13 -23.23 0.66
N GLN A 54 4.92 -22.67 0.57
CA GLN A 54 3.75 -23.31 -0.07
C GLN A 54 3.38 -22.66 -1.41
N ARG A 55 4.34 -22.03 -2.11
CA ARG A 55 4.04 -21.23 -3.30
C ARG A 55 3.39 -22.08 -4.40
N ALA A 56 2.14 -21.78 -4.72
CA ALA A 56 1.61 -22.00 -6.05
C ALA A 56 2.52 -21.25 -7.05
N ILE A 57 2.90 -21.91 -8.14
CA ILE A 57 3.62 -21.30 -9.25
C ILE A 57 2.77 -20.12 -9.72
N MET A 58 3.29 -18.91 -9.52
CA MET A 58 2.55 -17.70 -9.87
C MET A 58 2.73 -17.46 -11.37
N ASP A 59 1.66 -17.59 -12.13
CA ASP A 59 1.70 -17.45 -13.59
C ASP A 59 2.26 -16.09 -14.03
N GLU A 60 2.97 -16.10 -15.15
CA GLU A 60 3.57 -14.89 -15.74
C GLU A 60 2.51 -13.81 -16.05
N ARG A 61 1.28 -14.24 -16.36
CA ARG A 61 0.11 -13.36 -16.54
C ARG A 61 -0.21 -12.54 -15.28
N VAL A 62 -0.24 -13.20 -14.11
CA VAL A 62 -0.50 -12.54 -12.81
C VAL A 62 0.62 -11.54 -12.50
N LYS A 63 1.86 -11.90 -12.80
CA LYS A 63 3.02 -11.03 -12.61
C LYS A 63 2.94 -9.77 -13.48
N ARG A 64 2.57 -9.92 -14.76
CA ARG A 64 2.38 -8.78 -15.69
C ARG A 64 1.22 -7.89 -15.28
N ALA A 65 0.09 -8.46 -14.87
CA ALA A 65 -1.06 -7.72 -14.37
C ALA A 65 -0.70 -6.90 -13.11
N SER A 66 0.04 -7.51 -12.17
CA SER A 66 0.50 -6.81 -10.97
C SER A 66 1.41 -5.62 -11.30
N ASN A 67 2.34 -5.75 -12.26
CA ASN A 67 3.19 -4.64 -12.67
C ASN A 67 2.39 -3.48 -13.29
N LYS A 68 1.47 -3.79 -14.21
CA LYS A 68 0.58 -2.79 -14.81
C LYS A 68 -0.28 -2.10 -13.74
N ALA A 69 -0.78 -2.85 -12.77
CA ALA A 69 -1.56 -2.31 -11.65
C ALA A 69 -0.78 -1.32 -10.79
N TYR A 70 0.47 -1.64 -10.44
CA TYR A 70 1.32 -0.71 -9.70
C TYR A 70 1.64 0.54 -10.51
N ALA A 71 1.89 0.42 -11.81
CA ALA A 71 2.07 1.59 -12.69
C ALA A 71 0.82 2.48 -12.71
N TYR A 72 -0.39 1.91 -12.84
CA TYR A 72 -1.64 2.68 -12.77
C TYR A 72 -1.87 3.32 -11.40
N SER A 73 -1.46 2.67 -10.32
CA SER A 73 -1.52 3.24 -8.97
C SER A 73 -0.70 4.54 -8.87
N TRP A 74 0.48 4.58 -9.49
CA TRP A 74 1.29 5.80 -9.54
C TRP A 74 0.59 6.95 -10.27
N TYR A 75 -0.01 6.69 -11.44
CA TYR A 75 -0.76 7.71 -12.17
C TYR A 75 -1.96 8.23 -11.36
N ALA A 76 -2.72 7.33 -10.73
CA ALA A 76 -3.82 7.72 -9.85
C ALA A 76 -3.34 8.58 -8.67
N SER A 77 -2.14 8.29 -8.15
CA SER A 77 -1.57 9.04 -7.03
C SER A 77 -1.13 10.44 -7.44
N PHE A 78 -0.65 10.64 -8.66
CA PHE A 78 -0.40 11.99 -9.18
C PHE A 78 -1.70 12.80 -9.29
N LEU A 79 -2.80 12.19 -9.73
CA LEU A 79 -4.12 12.84 -9.75
C LEU A 79 -4.58 13.21 -8.34
N LEU A 80 -4.39 12.33 -7.37
CA LEU A 80 -4.68 12.61 -5.97
C LEU A 80 -3.84 13.77 -5.44
N VAL A 81 -2.53 13.78 -5.70
CA VAL A 81 -1.64 14.88 -5.26
C VAL A 81 -2.10 16.20 -5.86
N ALA A 82 -2.45 16.24 -7.14
CA ALA A 82 -3.03 17.44 -7.75
C ALA A 82 -4.31 17.89 -7.03
N ALA A 83 -5.22 16.96 -6.72
CA ALA A 83 -6.43 17.26 -5.97
C ALA A 83 -6.14 17.77 -4.54
N LEU A 84 -5.14 17.22 -3.86
CA LEU A 84 -4.72 17.67 -2.53
C LEU A 84 -4.10 19.06 -2.55
N ILE A 85 -3.33 19.41 -3.59
CA ILE A 85 -2.82 20.77 -3.79
C ILE A 85 -3.98 21.75 -3.94
N TRP A 86 -4.99 21.41 -4.75
CA TRP A 86 -6.19 22.24 -4.85
C TRP A 86 -6.93 22.36 -3.52
N ALA A 87 -7.06 21.26 -2.77
CA ALA A 87 -7.70 21.27 -1.47
C ALA A 87 -6.96 22.17 -0.46
N ASP A 88 -5.63 22.20 -0.50
CA ASP A 88 -4.81 23.08 0.32
C ASP A 88 -5.01 24.57 -0.05
N ILE A 89 -5.13 24.88 -1.34
CA ILE A 89 -5.40 26.24 -1.81
C ILE A 89 -6.77 26.76 -1.33
N PHE A 90 -7.82 25.94 -1.43
CA PHE A 90 -9.19 26.34 -1.07
C PHE A 90 -9.49 26.20 0.44
N TRP A 91 -8.81 25.29 1.13
CA TRP A 91 -9.02 24.99 2.56
C TRP A 91 -7.70 24.79 3.32
N PRO A 92 -6.86 25.84 3.45
CA PRO A 92 -5.49 25.74 3.97
C PRO A 92 -5.36 25.29 5.43
N ASN A 93 -6.45 25.31 6.21
CA ASN A 93 -6.45 24.86 7.62
C ASN A 93 -7.01 23.45 7.82
N VAL A 94 -7.52 22.82 6.75
CA VAL A 94 -8.14 21.49 6.81
C VAL A 94 -7.12 20.41 6.47
N VAL A 95 -6.17 20.72 5.59
CA VAL A 95 -5.21 19.75 5.05
C VAL A 95 -3.89 19.83 5.83
N THR A 96 -3.67 18.88 6.74
CA THR A 96 -2.38 18.78 7.44
C THR A 96 -1.40 17.91 6.68
N VAL A 97 -0.08 18.18 6.80
CA VAL A 97 0.98 17.37 6.18
C VAL A 97 0.85 15.89 6.59
N GLN A 98 0.57 15.62 7.86
CA GLN A 98 0.36 14.26 8.36
C GLN A 98 -0.88 13.60 7.74
N GLY A 99 -1.96 14.35 7.55
CA GLY A 99 -3.16 13.88 6.85
C GLY A 99 -2.88 13.54 5.39
N VAL A 100 -2.14 14.40 4.68
CA VAL A 100 -1.73 14.16 3.28
C VAL A 100 -0.91 12.89 3.14
N LEU A 101 0.12 12.72 3.98
CA LEU A 101 0.97 11.53 3.97
C LEU A 101 0.16 10.26 4.28
N GLY A 102 -0.78 10.33 5.23
CA GLY A 102 -1.69 9.23 5.54
C GLY A 102 -2.58 8.86 4.36
N ILE A 103 -3.24 9.85 3.76
CA ILE A 103 -4.12 9.65 2.58
C ILE A 103 -3.32 9.05 1.43
N MET A 104 -2.12 9.58 1.15
CA MET A 104 -1.26 9.05 0.08
C MET A 104 -0.85 7.60 0.32
N LEU A 105 -0.45 7.24 1.54
CA LEU A 105 -0.04 5.88 1.90
C LEU A 105 -1.17 4.87 1.62
N PHE A 106 -2.38 5.20 2.07
CA PHE A 106 -3.53 4.32 1.87
C PHE A 106 -4.00 4.30 0.42
N PHE A 107 -4.07 5.46 -0.22
CA PHE A 107 -4.54 5.56 -1.58
C PHE A 107 -3.64 4.76 -2.52
N MET A 108 -2.32 4.97 -2.50
CA MET A 108 -1.35 4.21 -3.32
C MET A 108 -1.50 2.69 -3.14
N SER A 109 -1.66 2.25 -1.89
CA SER A 109 -1.75 0.83 -1.57
C SER A 109 -3.09 0.25 -2.03
N ALA A 110 -4.19 0.95 -1.76
CA ALA A 110 -5.54 0.54 -2.10
C ALA A 110 -5.76 0.55 -3.62
N SER A 111 -5.33 1.59 -4.33
CA SER A 111 -5.44 1.68 -5.78
C SER A 111 -4.60 0.61 -6.47
N GLY A 112 -3.41 0.28 -5.95
CA GLY A 112 -2.60 -0.82 -6.47
C GLY A 112 -3.31 -2.16 -6.39
N ILE A 113 -3.96 -2.46 -5.27
CA ILE A 113 -4.76 -3.69 -5.09
C ILE A 113 -6.00 -3.66 -5.99
N ALA A 114 -6.72 -2.53 -6.05
CA ALA A 114 -7.91 -2.38 -6.88
C ALA A 114 -7.60 -2.59 -8.37
N PHE A 115 -6.53 -1.97 -8.89
CA PHE A 115 -6.10 -2.16 -10.28
C PHE A 115 -5.61 -3.58 -10.54
N LYS A 116 -4.97 -4.23 -9.56
CA LYS A 116 -4.53 -5.62 -9.68
C LYS A 116 -5.74 -6.54 -9.85
N LEU A 117 -6.72 -6.45 -8.96
CA LEU A 117 -7.96 -7.23 -9.03
C LEU A 117 -8.72 -6.96 -10.33
N TRP A 118 -8.77 -5.69 -10.75
CA TRP A 118 -9.43 -5.32 -12.00
C TRP A 118 -8.73 -5.89 -13.25
N LEU A 119 -7.40 -5.88 -13.29
CA LEU A 119 -6.63 -6.44 -14.42
C LEU A 119 -6.63 -7.97 -14.45
N GLU A 120 -6.61 -8.62 -13.28
CA GLU A 120 -6.69 -10.09 -13.17
C GLU A 120 -8.02 -10.62 -13.73
N ASN A 121 -9.11 -9.87 -13.53
CA ASN A 121 -10.43 -10.20 -14.04
C ASN A 121 -10.61 -9.92 -15.55
N LYS A 122 -9.63 -9.32 -16.23
CA LYS A 122 -9.71 -9.07 -17.68
C LYS A 122 -9.09 -10.21 -18.48
N PRO A 123 -9.86 -10.92 -19.33
CA PRO A 123 -9.34 -12.01 -20.15
C PRO A 123 -8.28 -11.56 -21.17
N GLU A 124 -8.28 -10.28 -21.56
CA GLU A 124 -7.52 -9.79 -22.73
C GLU A 124 -6.34 -8.85 -22.41
N ALA A 125 -6.07 -8.52 -21.15
CA ALA A 125 -5.06 -7.51 -20.80
C ALA A 125 -3.63 -8.08 -20.63
N VAL A 126 -3.15 -8.89 -21.58
CA VAL A 126 -1.75 -9.36 -21.64
C VAL A 126 -0.95 -8.55 -22.64
#